data_AF-A0A3Q7GWG1-F1
#
_entry.id   AF-A0A3Q7GWG1-F1
#
_cell.length_a   1.000
_cell.length_b   1.000
_cell.length_c   1.000
_cell.angle_alpha   90.00
_cell.angle_beta   90.00
_cell.angle_gamma   90.00
#
_symmetry.space_group_name_H-M   'P 1'
#
loop_
_entity.id
_entity.type
_entity.pdbx_description
1 polymer ?
#
loop_
_entity_poly.entity_id
_entity_poly.type
_entity_poly.pdbx_seq_one_letter_code
_entity_poly.pdbx_strand_id
1 'polypeptide(L)'
;MELDEVVDGFVDSDTLIIKARIQVIRERADRPFHCLDSQYRREIVGVYLTNVEKICLHFVEEQRGKLGKFIGDKARWPSFCAFWLGIDQNCRHRMSREKSDQILKLMVKNFFIQKEVTSTLMMDSLCSGLEALVGQTNGESGKGNAEEQTVPIVSMENDMFVLVDDVLLLLERAVLEPFPPKNEKGPRDHTNDGEDTNEDSIQRDERRLNELGRQTIEIFVLAHIFSKIEVAYEEAVASTELDKLSIEEAV
;
A
#
# COMPACT_ATOMS: atom_id res chain seq x y z
N MET A 1 -38.68 15.35 16.83
CA MET A 1 -37.26 15.00 16.94
C MET A 1 -36.60 16.28 17.39
N GLU A 2 -36.20 16.32 18.65
CA GLU A 2 -35.86 17.54 19.39
C GLU A 2 -34.60 18.20 18.82
N LEU A 3 -34.72 19.47 18.46
CA LEU A 3 -33.63 20.35 18.02
C LEU A 3 -32.90 21.00 19.22
N ASP A 4 -33.26 20.61 20.45
CA ASP A 4 -32.89 21.27 21.71
C ASP A 4 -31.43 21.08 22.15
N GLU A 5 -30.62 20.31 21.40
CA GLU A 5 -29.19 20.12 21.71
C GLU A 5 -28.24 20.99 20.86
N VAL A 6 -28.75 21.77 19.90
CA VAL A 6 -27.90 22.62 19.06
C VAL A 6 -27.78 24.02 19.67
N VAL A 7 -26.57 24.35 20.14
CA VAL A 7 -26.24 25.62 20.79
C VAL A 7 -26.70 26.83 19.96
N ASP A 8 -27.34 27.78 20.66
CA ASP A 8 -27.89 29.03 20.11
C ASP A 8 -26.83 29.77 19.28
N GLY A 9 -27.06 29.85 17.96
CA GLY A 9 -26.10 30.35 16.97
C GLY A 9 -26.03 29.57 15.66
N PHE A 10 -26.51 28.32 15.64
CA PHE A 10 -26.61 27.48 14.42
C PHE A 10 -28.04 27.33 13.90
N VAL A 11 -29.06 27.82 14.61
CA VAL A 11 -30.47 27.73 14.20
C VAL A 11 -31.02 29.14 13.97
N ASP A 12 -31.56 29.39 12.78
CA ASP A 12 -32.35 30.59 12.47
C ASP A 12 -33.72 30.14 11.95
N SER A 13 -34.78 30.50 12.67
CA SER A 13 -36.17 30.32 12.23
C SER A 13 -36.47 28.91 11.70
N ASP A 14 -36.22 27.88 12.54
CA ASP A 14 -36.33 26.44 12.22
C ASP A 14 -35.38 25.90 11.14
N THR A 15 -34.37 26.67 10.73
CA THR A 15 -33.37 26.26 9.73
C THR A 15 -31.99 26.14 10.37
N LEU A 16 -31.34 24.99 10.22
CA LEU A 16 -29.96 24.77 10.65
C LEU A 16 -28.99 25.46 9.66
N ILE A 17 -28.30 26.49 10.11
CA ILE A 17 -27.27 27.20 9.35
C ILE A 17 -25.90 26.62 9.68
N ILE A 18 -25.39 25.76 8.80
CA ILE A 18 -24.00 25.28 8.84
C ILE A 18 -23.13 26.20 8.00
N LYS A 19 -22.33 27.05 8.64
CA LYS A 19 -21.30 27.85 7.96
C LYS A 19 -20.04 27.03 7.74
N ALA A 20 -19.93 26.38 6.58
CA ALA A 20 -18.67 25.77 6.16
C ALA A 20 -17.71 26.84 5.63
N ARG A 21 -16.53 26.98 6.26
CA ARG A 21 -15.41 27.72 5.67
C ARG A 21 -14.50 26.72 4.98
N ILE A 22 -14.43 26.80 3.65
CA ILE A 22 -13.51 25.99 2.85
C ILE A 22 -12.20 26.76 2.75
N GLN A 23 -11.17 26.32 3.46
CA GLN A 23 -9.82 26.82 3.29
C GLN A 23 -9.05 25.88 2.37
N VAL A 24 -8.60 26.40 1.23
CA VAL A 24 -7.66 25.68 0.36
C VAL A 24 -6.29 25.82 0.98
N ILE A 25 -5.87 24.84 1.77
CA ILE A 25 -4.53 24.82 2.35
C ILE A 25 -3.58 24.37 1.25
N ARG A 26 -2.83 25.32 0.69
CA ARG A 26 -1.89 25.14 -0.42
C ARG A 26 -0.45 25.41 0.00
N GLU A 27 -0.11 25.05 1.24
CA GLU A 27 1.17 25.47 1.82
C GLU A 27 2.34 24.57 1.39
N ARG A 28 2.09 23.28 1.14
CA ARG A 28 3.13 22.30 0.74
C ARG A 28 2.57 21.21 -0.18
N ALA A 29 2.93 21.25 -1.46
CA ALA A 29 2.51 20.23 -2.43
C ALA A 29 3.13 18.85 -2.14
N ASP A 30 4.26 18.83 -1.44
CA ASP A 30 4.95 17.64 -0.96
C ASP A 30 4.24 16.98 0.24
N ARG A 31 3.37 17.70 0.96
CA ARG A 31 2.77 17.22 2.21
C ARG A 31 1.31 17.67 2.36
N PRO A 32 0.36 17.02 1.68
CA PRO A 32 -1.02 17.49 1.54
C PRO A 32 -1.80 17.60 2.86
N PHE A 33 -1.42 16.88 3.93
CA PHE A 33 -2.12 16.95 5.22
C PHE A 33 -1.26 17.29 6.43
N HIS A 34 0.06 17.38 6.31
CA HIS A 34 0.89 17.88 7.42
C HIS A 34 0.69 19.38 7.66
N CYS A 35 -0.04 20.06 6.77
CA CYS A 35 -0.46 21.44 6.92
C CYS A 35 -1.78 21.61 7.69
N LEU A 36 -2.44 20.52 8.09
CA LEU A 36 -3.61 20.59 8.96
C LEU A 36 -3.19 20.85 10.40
N ASP A 37 -4.02 21.60 11.13
CA ASP A 37 -3.90 21.69 12.58
C ASP A 37 -3.92 20.28 13.20
N SER A 38 -3.09 20.07 14.23
CA SER A 38 -2.90 18.75 14.85
C SER A 38 -4.19 18.17 15.43
N GLN A 39 -5.09 19.02 15.94
CA GLN A 39 -6.39 18.59 16.46
C GLN A 39 -7.33 18.23 15.31
N TYR A 40 -7.34 19.01 14.24
CA TYR A 40 -8.17 18.71 13.07
C TYR A 40 -7.72 17.44 12.34
N ARG A 41 -6.41 17.22 12.21
CA ARG A 41 -5.85 15.97 11.64
C ARG A 41 -6.27 14.76 12.46
N ARG A 42 -6.21 14.87 13.79
CA ARG A 42 -6.67 13.82 14.72
C ARG A 42 -8.12 13.43 14.47
N GLU A 43 -9.02 14.41 14.36
CA GLU A 43 -10.45 14.13 14.11
C GLU A 43 -10.65 13.44 12.74
N ILE A 44 -9.93 13.87 11.70
CA ILE A 44 -10.00 13.22 10.38
C ILE A 44 -9.52 11.78 10.46
N VAL A 45 -8.35 11.53 11.08
CA VAL A 45 -7.81 10.18 11.20
C VAL A 45 -8.76 9.31 12.02
N GLY A 46 -9.22 9.78 13.18
CA GLY A 46 -10.15 9.04 14.03
C GLY A 46 -11.44 8.62 13.32
N VAL A 47 -11.98 9.48 12.45
CA VAL A 47 -13.22 9.20 11.70
C VAL A 47 -12.98 8.31 10.47
N TYR A 48 -11.90 8.55 9.72
CA TYR A 48 -11.71 7.96 8.39
C TYR A 48 -10.69 6.81 8.33
N LEU A 49 -9.90 6.56 9.38
CA LEU A 49 -8.89 5.51 9.41
C LEU A 49 -9.49 4.14 9.05
N THR A 50 -10.62 3.77 9.66
CA THR A 50 -11.29 2.49 9.39
C THR A 50 -11.69 2.34 7.90
N ASN A 51 -12.04 3.43 7.23
CA ASN A 51 -12.38 3.40 5.82
C ASN A 51 -11.13 3.20 4.94
N VAL A 52 -10.04 3.91 5.25
CA VAL A 52 -8.75 3.72 4.57
C VAL A 52 -8.24 2.29 4.77
N GLU A 53 -8.31 1.78 6.00
CA GLU A 53 -7.97 0.40 6.33
C GLU A 53 -8.74 -0.60 5.47
N LYS A 54 -10.07 -0.47 5.38
CA LYS A 54 -10.89 -1.36 4.56
C LYS A 54 -10.48 -1.33 3.09
N ILE A 55 -10.17 -0.15 2.55
CA ILE A 55 -9.74 0.01 1.16
C ILE A 55 -8.40 -0.67 0.93
N CYS A 56 -7.40 -0.40 1.78
CA CYS A 56 -6.08 -1.03 1.71
C CYS A 56 -6.19 -2.55 1.87
N LEU A 57 -6.94 -3.02 2.86
CA LEU A 57 -7.19 -4.44 3.14
C LEU A 57 -7.81 -5.13 1.94
N HIS A 58 -8.89 -4.58 1.40
CA HIS A 58 -9.55 -5.15 0.25
C HIS A 58 -8.60 -5.24 -0.95
N PHE A 59 -7.82 -4.19 -1.21
CA PHE A 59 -6.85 -4.20 -2.30
C PHE A 59 -5.76 -5.26 -2.09
N VAL A 60 -5.14 -5.30 -0.91
CA VAL A 60 -4.04 -6.23 -0.62
C VAL A 60 -4.53 -7.67 -0.69
N GLU A 61 -5.70 -7.98 -0.11
CA GLU A 61 -6.30 -9.31 -0.19
C GLU A 61 -6.69 -9.69 -1.62
N GLU A 62 -7.17 -8.74 -2.44
CA GLU A 62 -7.43 -8.99 -3.86
C GLU A 62 -6.16 -9.41 -4.61
N GLN A 63 -5.03 -8.71 -4.38
CA GLN A 63 -3.75 -9.05 -5.02
C GLN A 63 -3.18 -10.36 -4.48
N ARG A 64 -3.20 -10.57 -3.17
CA ARG A 64 -2.77 -11.83 -2.54
C ARG A 64 -3.56 -13.02 -3.02
N GLY A 65 -4.88 -12.88 -3.20
CA GLY A 65 -5.72 -13.92 -3.76
C GLY A 65 -5.31 -14.30 -5.19
N LYS A 66 -4.84 -13.35 -6.01
CA LYS A 66 -4.31 -13.64 -7.35
C LYS A 66 -2.97 -14.37 -7.28
N LEU A 67 -2.05 -13.87 -6.46
CA LEU A 67 -0.73 -14.51 -6.26
C LEU A 67 -0.87 -15.92 -5.67
N GLY A 68 -1.74 -16.10 -4.67
CA GLY A 68 -2.00 -17.40 -4.05
C GLY A 68 -2.61 -18.41 -5.02
N LYS A 69 -3.50 -17.99 -5.92
CA LYS A 69 -4.01 -18.85 -7.00
C LYS A 69 -2.90 -19.26 -7.97
N PHE A 70 -1.99 -18.35 -8.30
CA PHE A 70 -0.84 -18.64 -9.17
C PHE A 70 0.12 -19.65 -8.52
N ILE A 71 0.53 -19.41 -7.27
CA ILE A 71 1.44 -20.30 -6.53
C ILE A 71 0.79 -21.68 -6.26
N GLY A 72 -0.52 -21.71 -6.05
CA GLY A 72 -1.28 -22.94 -5.82
C GLY A 72 -1.44 -23.83 -7.07
N ASP A 73 -1.13 -23.33 -8.26
CA ASP A 73 -1.22 -24.10 -9.50
C ASP A 73 -0.07 -25.10 -9.62
N LYS A 74 -0.40 -26.39 -9.51
CA LYS A 74 0.56 -27.51 -9.51
C LYS A 74 1.35 -27.67 -10.80
N ALA A 75 0.86 -27.16 -11.92
CA ALA A 75 1.55 -27.24 -13.20
C ALA A 75 2.29 -25.93 -13.49
N ARG A 76 1.61 -24.79 -13.31
CA ARG A 76 2.13 -23.48 -13.68
C ARG A 76 3.23 -23.00 -12.73
N TRP A 77 3.09 -23.20 -11.41
CA TRP A 77 4.08 -22.72 -10.44
C TRP A 77 5.46 -23.37 -10.60
N PRO A 78 5.61 -24.72 -10.65
CA PRO A 78 6.93 -25.33 -10.86
C PRO A 78 7.57 -24.95 -12.20
N SER A 79 6.77 -24.81 -13.25
CA SER A 79 7.21 -24.36 -14.57
C SER A 79 7.75 -22.92 -14.52
N PHE A 80 7.02 -22.02 -13.85
CA PHE A 80 7.46 -20.65 -13.61
C PHE A 80 8.75 -20.59 -12.79
N CYS A 81 8.88 -21.40 -11.73
CA CYS A 81 10.11 -21.49 -10.94
C CYS A 81 11.30 -21.93 -11.81
N ALA A 82 11.12 -22.95 -12.66
CA ALA A 82 12.16 -23.41 -13.58
C ALA A 82 12.55 -22.32 -14.59
N PHE A 83 11.57 -21.59 -15.13
CA PHE A 83 11.81 -20.42 -15.97
C PHE A 83 12.63 -19.36 -15.23
N TRP A 84 12.19 -18.91 -14.06
CA TRP A 84 12.86 -17.85 -13.31
C TRP A 84 14.29 -18.23 -12.93
N LEU A 85 14.52 -19.46 -12.47
CA LEU A 85 15.85 -19.98 -12.14
C LEU A 85 16.75 -20.15 -13.37
N GLY A 86 16.17 -20.37 -14.54
CA GLY A 86 16.88 -20.48 -15.81
C GLY A 86 17.33 -19.14 -16.40
N ILE A 87 16.76 -18.01 -15.95
CA ILE A 87 17.13 -16.67 -16.40
C ILE A 87 18.44 -16.23 -15.75
N ASP A 88 19.31 -15.61 -16.55
CA ASP A 88 20.56 -15.05 -16.06
C ASP A 88 20.32 -13.90 -15.06
N GLN A 89 21.31 -13.68 -14.19
CA GLN A 89 21.19 -12.70 -13.11
C GLN A 89 20.93 -11.27 -13.59
N ASN A 90 21.48 -10.87 -14.75
CA ASN A 90 21.30 -9.51 -15.27
C ASN A 90 19.88 -9.30 -15.77
N CYS A 91 19.31 -10.31 -16.44
CA CYS A 91 17.90 -10.29 -16.84
C CYS A 91 16.97 -10.26 -15.62
N ARG A 92 17.21 -11.09 -14.59
CA ARG A 92 16.44 -11.05 -13.34
C ARG A 92 16.50 -9.67 -12.69
N HIS A 93 17.69 -9.10 -12.54
CA HIS A 93 17.87 -7.75 -12.00
C HIS A 93 17.12 -6.68 -12.81
N ARG A 94 17.10 -6.80 -14.14
CA ARG A 94 16.34 -5.87 -15.00
C ARG A 94 14.83 -6.04 -14.85
N MET A 95 14.36 -7.27 -14.70
CA MET A 95 12.93 -7.59 -14.60
C MET A 95 12.34 -7.27 -13.22
N SER A 96 13.16 -7.33 -12.16
CA SER A 96 12.76 -7.05 -10.77
C SER A 96 12.69 -5.57 -10.40
N ARG A 97 12.62 -4.67 -11.38
CA ARG A 97 12.54 -3.22 -11.16
C ARG A 97 11.64 -2.51 -12.16
N GLU A 98 11.08 -1.39 -11.73
CA GLU A 98 10.24 -0.54 -12.56
C GLU A 98 10.45 0.94 -12.24
N LYS A 99 10.28 1.81 -13.23
CA LYS A 99 10.36 3.26 -13.01
C LYS A 99 9.24 3.75 -12.08
N SER A 100 9.60 4.65 -11.17
CA SER A 100 8.67 5.18 -10.16
C SER A 100 7.47 5.88 -10.82
N ASP A 101 7.71 6.69 -11.86
CA ASP A 101 6.70 7.47 -12.55
C ASP A 101 5.60 6.60 -13.17
N GLN A 102 5.97 5.44 -13.72
CA GLN A 102 5.04 4.46 -14.29
C GLN A 102 4.18 3.83 -13.20
N ILE A 103 4.79 3.37 -12.11
CA ILE A 103 4.07 2.79 -10.97
C ILE A 103 3.11 3.81 -10.36
N LEU A 104 3.57 5.02 -10.06
CA LEU A 104 2.77 6.06 -9.43
C LEU A 104 1.58 6.44 -10.31
N LYS A 105 1.77 6.54 -11.63
CA LYS A 105 0.67 6.77 -12.58
C LYS A 105 -0.37 5.65 -12.55
N LEU A 106 0.07 4.39 -12.46
CA LEU A 106 -0.83 3.24 -12.37
C LEU A 106 -1.56 3.19 -11.03
N MET A 107 -0.89 3.53 -9.93
CA MET A 107 -1.50 3.64 -8.61
C MET A 107 -2.61 4.69 -8.59
N VAL A 108 -2.32 5.89 -9.13
CA VAL A 108 -3.32 6.96 -9.23
C VAL A 108 -4.53 6.48 -10.03
N LYS A 109 -4.28 5.82 -11.17
CA LYS A 109 -5.34 5.24 -11.99
C LYS A 109 -6.16 4.19 -11.23
N ASN A 110 -5.52 3.28 -10.52
CA ASN A 110 -6.20 2.19 -9.83
C ASN A 110 -7.06 2.72 -8.66
N PHE A 111 -6.46 3.51 -7.75
CA PHE A 111 -7.15 3.93 -6.54
C PHE A 111 -8.12 5.09 -6.78
N PHE A 112 -7.72 6.13 -7.51
CA PHE A 112 -8.47 7.39 -7.56
C PHE A 112 -9.36 7.52 -8.78
N ILE A 113 -9.09 6.75 -9.84
CA ILE A 113 -9.90 6.76 -11.07
C ILE A 113 -10.79 5.52 -11.12
N GLN A 114 -10.22 4.31 -11.06
CA GLN A 114 -10.97 3.07 -11.29
C GLN A 114 -11.78 2.62 -10.08
N LYS A 115 -11.19 2.69 -8.88
CA LYS A 115 -11.86 2.29 -7.64
C LYS A 115 -12.66 3.45 -7.01
N GLU A 116 -12.72 4.61 -7.67
CA GLU A 116 -13.40 5.84 -7.22
C GLU A 116 -13.09 6.22 -5.75
N VAL A 117 -11.88 5.91 -5.26
CA VAL A 117 -11.50 6.30 -3.90
C VAL A 117 -11.28 7.81 -3.90
N THR A 118 -12.19 8.54 -3.29
CA THR A 118 -12.11 10.01 -3.15
C THR A 118 -11.52 10.45 -1.80
N SER A 119 -11.06 9.49 -0.98
CA SER A 119 -10.46 9.79 0.31
C SER A 119 -9.11 10.46 0.11
N THR A 120 -9.04 11.74 0.42
CA THR A 120 -7.78 12.47 0.48
C THR A 120 -6.85 11.81 1.52
N LEU A 121 -7.38 11.24 2.62
CA LEU A 121 -6.59 10.50 3.61
C LEU A 121 -5.89 9.25 3.02
N MET A 122 -6.49 8.63 2.00
CA MET A 122 -5.83 7.57 1.23
C MET A 122 -4.62 8.11 0.46
N MET A 123 -4.74 9.28 -0.18
CA MET A 123 -3.57 9.91 -0.83
C MET A 123 -2.46 10.20 0.19
N ASP A 124 -2.80 10.71 1.37
CA ASP A 124 -1.84 11.02 2.42
C ASP A 124 -1.10 9.77 2.91
N SER A 125 -1.85 8.69 3.15
CA SER A 125 -1.32 7.38 3.54
C SER A 125 -0.32 6.88 2.49
N LEU A 126 -0.70 6.90 1.21
CA LEU A 126 0.19 6.48 0.12
C LEU A 126 1.41 7.40 -0.01
N CYS A 127 1.25 8.72 0.09
CA CYS A 127 2.39 9.64 0.01
C CYS A 127 3.37 9.41 1.17
N SER A 128 2.87 9.28 2.39
CA SER A 128 3.69 9.00 3.58
C SER A 128 4.36 7.63 3.49
N GLY A 129 3.65 6.63 2.97
CA GLY A 129 4.21 5.31 2.68
C GLY A 129 5.33 5.34 1.64
N LEU A 130 5.18 6.17 0.59
CA LEU A 130 6.22 6.38 -0.42
C LEU A 130 7.44 7.10 0.18
N GLU A 131 7.23 8.14 0.98
CA GLU A 131 8.31 8.82 1.69
C GLU A 131 9.07 7.87 2.62
N ALA A 132 8.37 6.94 3.29
CA ALA A 132 9.01 5.92 4.12
C ALA A 132 9.92 4.99 3.31
N LEU A 133 9.51 4.58 2.10
CA LEU A 133 10.35 3.77 1.20
C LEU A 133 11.59 4.53 0.70
N VAL A 134 11.46 5.84 0.47
CA VAL A 134 12.59 6.71 0.08
C VAL A 134 13.53 6.96 1.26
N GLY A 135 12.99 7.18 2.46
CA GLY A 135 13.79 7.43 3.67
C GLY A 135 14.67 6.24 4.07
N GLN A 136 14.20 5.02 3.83
CA GLN A 136 14.97 3.79 4.08
C GLN A 136 16.28 3.71 3.26
N THR A 137 16.34 4.30 2.06
CA THR A 137 17.52 4.20 1.19
C THR A 137 18.60 5.24 1.47
N ASN A 138 18.27 6.32 2.20
CA ASN A 138 19.19 7.42 2.52
C ASN A 138 19.88 7.30 3.89
N GLY A 139 19.66 6.23 4.65
CA GLY A 139 20.34 5.98 5.93
C GLY A 139 19.97 6.93 7.08
N GLU A 140 19.03 7.87 6.88
CA GLU A 140 18.47 8.70 7.95
C GLU A 140 17.45 7.88 8.76
N SER A 141 17.95 6.94 9.56
CA SER A 141 17.19 6.34 10.65
C SER A 141 16.97 7.40 11.74
N GLY A 142 16.03 8.32 11.50
CA GLY A 142 15.35 9.01 12.58
C GLY A 142 14.77 7.95 13.52
N LYS A 143 14.94 8.15 14.84
CA LYS A 143 14.46 7.28 15.93
C LYS A 143 12.96 7.00 15.85
N GLY A 144 12.52 6.18 14.90
CA GLY A 144 11.24 5.48 14.93
C GLY A 144 11.50 4.12 15.55
N ASN A 145 10.78 3.80 16.64
CA ASN A 145 10.96 2.56 17.39
C ASN A 145 11.05 1.34 16.45
N ALA A 146 12.18 0.64 16.52
CA ALA A 146 12.57 -0.47 15.65
C ALA A 146 11.78 -1.77 15.90
N GLU A 147 10.68 -1.73 16.64
CA GLU A 147 10.03 -2.93 17.18
C GLU A 147 8.90 -3.52 16.32
N GLU A 148 8.54 -2.91 15.18
CA GLU A 148 7.34 -3.33 14.42
C GLU A 148 7.42 -3.16 12.89
N GLN A 149 8.59 -2.87 12.31
CA GLN A 149 8.70 -2.76 10.85
C GLN A 149 8.85 -4.13 10.19
N THR A 150 7.87 -4.53 9.39
CA THR A 150 7.97 -5.71 8.52
C THR A 150 9.12 -5.55 7.53
N VAL A 151 9.79 -6.65 7.19
CA VAL A 151 10.89 -6.62 6.21
C VAL A 151 10.34 -6.09 4.89
N PRO A 152 10.88 -4.99 4.34
CA PRO A 152 10.33 -4.37 3.14
C PRO A 152 10.34 -5.34 1.96
N ILE A 153 9.35 -5.28 1.07
CA ILE A 153 9.35 -6.01 -0.21
C ILE A 153 10.08 -5.22 -1.29
N VAL A 154 10.05 -3.90 -1.18
CA VAL A 154 10.48 -2.97 -2.22
C VAL A 154 11.38 -1.90 -1.63
N SER A 155 12.37 -1.47 -2.39
CA SER A 155 13.19 -0.28 -2.12
C SER A 155 13.12 0.70 -3.28
N MET A 156 13.54 1.94 -3.03
CA MET A 156 13.61 2.99 -4.07
C MET A 156 15.08 3.30 -4.41
N GLU A 157 15.50 2.95 -5.62
CA GLU A 157 16.86 3.19 -6.12
C GLU A 157 16.83 4.00 -7.42
N ASN A 158 17.49 5.17 -7.45
CA ASN A 158 17.64 5.97 -8.67
C ASN A 158 16.33 6.16 -9.47
N ASP A 159 15.25 6.56 -8.79
CA ASP A 159 13.91 6.75 -9.38
C ASP A 159 13.25 5.46 -9.91
N MET A 160 13.69 4.30 -9.41
CA MET A 160 13.09 3.00 -9.70
C MET A 160 12.69 2.31 -8.41
N PHE A 161 11.52 1.66 -8.44
CA PHE A 161 11.19 0.64 -7.46
C PHE A 161 11.95 -0.64 -7.79
N VAL A 162 12.60 -1.22 -6.79
CA VAL A 162 13.40 -2.44 -6.91
C VAL A 162 12.94 -3.44 -5.85
N LEU A 163 12.66 -4.68 -6.26
CA LEU A 163 12.38 -5.77 -5.33
C LEU A 163 13.65 -6.11 -4.54
N VAL A 164 13.55 -6.18 -3.20
CA VAL A 164 14.73 -6.27 -2.33
C VAL A 164 15.34 -7.68 -2.25
N ASP A 165 14.64 -8.69 -2.74
CA ASP A 165 15.03 -10.10 -2.67
C ASP A 165 14.58 -10.85 -3.94
N ASP A 166 14.86 -12.15 -4.02
CA ASP A 166 14.40 -12.99 -5.12
C ASP A 166 12.87 -13.01 -5.23
N VAL A 167 12.39 -12.91 -6.46
CA VAL A 167 10.96 -12.81 -6.78
C VAL A 167 10.17 -13.98 -6.19
N LEU A 168 10.71 -15.21 -6.23
CA LEU A 168 10.00 -16.38 -5.71
C LEU A 168 9.75 -16.26 -4.21
N LEU A 169 10.77 -15.83 -3.46
CA LEU A 169 10.68 -15.63 -2.02
C LEU A 169 9.69 -14.52 -1.67
N LEU A 170 9.72 -13.41 -2.41
CA LEU A 170 8.81 -12.29 -2.17
C LEU A 170 7.35 -12.64 -2.49
N LEU A 171 7.10 -13.46 -3.52
CA LEU A 171 5.77 -13.95 -3.86
C LEU A 171 5.19 -14.86 -2.77
N GLU A 172 5.99 -15.82 -2.29
CA GLU A 172 5.58 -16.71 -1.19
C GLU A 172 5.31 -15.90 0.08
N ARG A 173 6.22 -14.98 0.42
CA ARG A 173 6.08 -14.10 1.59
C ARG A 173 4.82 -13.24 1.53
N ALA A 174 4.55 -12.64 0.38
CA ALA A 174 3.37 -11.80 0.18
C ALA A 174 2.05 -12.55 0.39
N VAL A 175 2.02 -13.85 0.13
CA VAL A 175 0.84 -14.71 0.34
C VAL A 175 0.73 -15.20 1.79
N LEU A 176 1.85 -15.45 2.47
CA LEU A 176 1.87 -16.04 3.81
C LEU A 176 1.79 -15.02 4.95
N GLU A 177 2.37 -13.83 4.79
CA GLU A 177 2.39 -12.82 5.85
C GLU A 177 0.99 -12.23 6.10
N PRO A 178 0.55 -12.03 7.35
CA PRO A 178 -0.74 -11.41 7.63
C PRO A 178 -0.77 -9.90 7.28
N PHE A 179 -1.91 -9.40 6.80
CA PHE A 179 -2.16 -7.97 6.55
C PHE A 179 -3.47 -7.53 7.23
N PRO A 180 -3.48 -6.45 8.04
CA PRO A 180 -2.32 -5.71 8.54
C PRO A 180 -1.55 -6.57 9.57
N PRO A 181 -0.30 -6.25 9.94
CA PRO A 181 0.39 -6.93 11.03
C PRO A 181 -0.49 -6.90 12.30
N LYS A 182 -0.57 -8.03 13.01
CA LYS A 182 -1.40 -8.13 14.21
C LYS A 182 -0.90 -7.12 15.24
N ASN A 183 -1.79 -6.22 15.65
CA ASN A 183 -1.59 -5.42 16.86
C ASN A 183 -1.51 -6.41 18.03
N GLU A 184 -0.34 -6.61 18.62
CA GLU A 184 -0.20 -7.52 19.78
C GLU A 184 -0.96 -7.02 21.02
N LYS A 185 -1.53 -5.81 20.97
CA LYS A 185 -2.43 -5.31 22.01
C LYS A 185 -3.87 -5.56 21.59
N GLY A 186 -4.43 -6.64 22.13
CA GLY A 186 -5.87 -6.83 22.25
C GLY A 186 -6.55 -5.69 23.03
N PRO A 187 -7.89 -5.73 23.18
CA PRO A 187 -8.64 -4.68 23.87
C PRO A 187 -8.01 -4.42 25.25
N ARG A 188 -7.44 -3.22 25.45
CA ARG A 188 -6.98 -2.82 26.78
C ARG A 188 -8.23 -2.56 27.62
N ASP A 189 -8.57 -3.53 28.46
CA ASP A 189 -9.52 -3.32 29.54
C ASP A 189 -9.09 -2.09 30.34
N HIS A 190 -9.99 -1.11 30.38
CA HIS A 190 -9.81 0.14 31.08
C HIS A 190 -9.55 -0.14 32.56
N THR A 191 -8.34 0.15 33.02
CA THR A 191 -8.17 0.60 34.40
C THR A 191 -7.29 1.85 34.37
N ASN A 192 -7.97 2.98 34.53
CA ASN A 192 -7.54 4.23 35.14
C ASN A 192 -6.04 4.58 35.04
N ASP A 193 -5.70 5.58 34.24
CA ASP A 193 -5.09 6.81 34.75
C ASP A 193 -5.05 7.87 33.65
N GLY A 194 -5.28 9.12 34.05
CA GLY A 194 -5.73 10.21 33.20
C GLY A 194 -4.69 10.82 32.25
N GLU A 195 -5.25 11.48 31.23
CA GLU A 195 -4.70 12.55 30.37
C GLU A 195 -3.52 12.23 29.43
N ASP A 196 -2.66 11.27 29.72
CA ASP A 196 -1.55 10.85 28.82
C ASP A 196 -1.98 9.85 27.71
N THR A 197 -3.23 9.38 27.75
CA THR A 197 -3.71 8.32 26.84
C THR A 197 -4.01 8.81 25.41
N ASN A 198 -4.16 10.11 25.22
CA ASN A 198 -4.66 10.68 23.96
C ASN A 198 -3.54 10.98 22.95
N GLU A 199 -2.34 11.36 23.37
CA GLU A 199 -1.20 11.56 22.45
C GLU A 199 -0.68 10.21 21.90
N ASP A 200 -0.66 9.19 22.75
CA ASP A 200 -0.23 7.83 22.41
C ASP A 200 -1.18 7.10 21.43
N SER A 201 -2.48 7.41 21.45
CA SER A 201 -3.44 6.82 20.48
C SER A 201 -3.30 7.43 19.10
N ILE A 202 -3.03 8.74 19.02
CA ILE A 202 -2.88 9.45 17.74
C ILE A 202 -1.60 9.05 17.06
N GLN A 203 -0.50 9.04 17.80
CA GLN A 203 0.77 8.63 17.22
C GLN A 203 0.70 7.18 16.74
N ARG A 204 -0.10 6.34 17.39
CA ARG A 204 -0.40 4.98 16.93
C ARG A 204 -1.20 4.98 15.63
N ASP A 205 -2.28 5.75 15.54
CA ASP A 205 -3.15 5.79 14.36
C ASP A 205 -2.43 6.39 13.14
N GLU A 206 -1.60 7.42 13.35
CA GLU A 206 -0.71 7.99 12.32
C GLU A 206 0.33 6.98 11.83
N ARG A 207 1.00 6.29 12.76
CA ARG A 207 1.93 5.19 12.40
C ARG A 207 1.21 4.10 11.61
N ARG A 208 -0.01 3.76 12.02
CA ARG A 208 -0.82 2.74 11.34
C ARG A 208 -1.20 3.18 9.94
N LEU A 209 -1.57 4.44 9.74
CA LEU A 209 -1.87 5.02 8.43
C LEU A 209 -0.64 5.00 7.51
N ASN A 210 0.53 5.35 8.02
CA ASN A 210 1.78 5.31 7.27
C ASN A 210 2.15 3.88 6.85
N GLU A 211 2.01 2.93 7.78
CA GLU A 211 2.31 1.52 7.54
C GLU A 211 1.36 0.89 6.52
N LEU A 212 0.05 1.19 6.62
CA LEU A 212 -0.94 0.77 5.62
C LEU A 212 -0.58 1.30 4.22
N GLY A 213 -0.16 2.57 4.13
CA GLY A 213 0.25 3.18 2.88
C GLY A 213 1.47 2.50 2.29
N ARG A 214 2.52 2.30 3.11
CA ARG A 214 3.77 1.62 2.71
C ARG A 214 3.49 0.21 2.19
N GLN A 215 2.81 -0.61 2.97
CA GLN A 215 2.51 -2.00 2.61
C GLN A 215 1.60 -2.09 1.37
N THR A 216 0.65 -1.15 1.22
CA THR A 216 -0.18 -1.07 0.02
C THR A 216 0.65 -0.78 -1.23
N ILE A 217 1.62 0.14 -1.14
CA ILE A 217 2.57 0.42 -2.24
C ILE A 217 3.42 -0.80 -2.54
N GLU A 218 3.96 -1.44 -1.52
CA GLU A 218 4.81 -2.63 -1.69
C GLU A 218 4.09 -3.76 -2.42
N ILE A 219 2.87 -4.09 -2.01
CA ILE A 219 2.04 -5.11 -2.67
C ILE A 219 1.66 -4.67 -4.08
N PHE A 220 1.34 -3.39 -4.29
CA PHE A 220 1.04 -2.87 -5.62
C PHE A 220 2.21 -3.03 -6.58
N VAL A 221 3.41 -2.62 -6.16
CA VAL A 221 4.64 -2.73 -6.93
C VAL A 221 4.97 -4.20 -7.21
N LEU A 222 4.91 -5.06 -6.20
CA LEU A 222 5.16 -6.49 -6.35
C LEU A 222 4.23 -7.10 -7.40
N ALA A 223 2.93 -6.86 -7.29
CA ALA A 223 1.95 -7.36 -8.23
C ALA A 223 2.19 -6.85 -9.66
N HIS A 224 2.59 -5.58 -9.80
CA HIS A 224 2.90 -5.00 -11.10
C HIS A 224 4.14 -5.61 -11.75
N ILE A 225 5.25 -5.67 -11.01
CA ILE A 225 6.50 -6.25 -11.48
C ILE A 225 6.28 -7.73 -11.82
N PHE A 226 5.60 -8.47 -10.94
CA PHE A 226 5.24 -9.85 -11.19
C PHE A 226 4.43 -10.02 -12.47
N SER A 227 3.42 -9.19 -12.72
CA SER A 227 2.61 -9.27 -13.94
C SER A 227 3.45 -9.14 -15.22
N LYS A 228 4.50 -8.30 -15.22
CA LYS A 228 5.43 -8.21 -16.35
C LYS A 228 6.28 -9.46 -16.51
N ILE A 229 6.74 -10.03 -15.40
CA ILE A 229 7.51 -11.29 -15.40
C ILE A 229 6.63 -12.44 -15.87
N GLU A 230 5.37 -12.48 -15.44
CA GLU A 230 4.37 -13.46 -15.87
C GLU A 230 4.13 -13.38 -17.38
N VAL A 231 4.02 -12.18 -17.96
CA VAL A 231 3.92 -12.02 -19.42
C VAL A 231 5.16 -12.59 -20.14
N ALA A 232 6.36 -12.27 -19.66
CA ALA A 232 7.60 -12.82 -20.24
C ALA A 232 7.70 -14.35 -20.10
N TYR A 233 7.16 -14.91 -19.01
CA TYR A 233 7.05 -16.34 -18.82
C TYR A 233 6.11 -16.98 -19.85
N GLU A 234 4.91 -16.42 -20.05
CA GLU A 234 3.95 -16.94 -21.03
C GLU A 234 4.50 -16.86 -22.47
N GLU A 235 5.23 -15.79 -22.80
CA GLU A 235 5.92 -15.66 -24.09
C GLU A 235 6.99 -16.74 -24.28
N ALA A 236 7.75 -17.07 -23.23
CA ALA A 236 8.77 -18.11 -23.28
C ALA A 236 8.15 -19.51 -23.45
N VAL A 237 7.05 -19.79 -22.75
CA VAL A 237 6.30 -21.05 -22.89
C VAL A 237 5.78 -21.19 -24.32
N ALA A 238 5.09 -20.18 -24.85
CA ALA A 238 4.56 -20.20 -26.21
C ALA A 238 5.67 -20.38 -27.27
N SER A 239 6.82 -19.74 -27.07
CA SER A 239 7.98 -19.90 -27.96
C SER A 239 8.50 -21.34 -27.97
N THR A 240 8.62 -21.97 -26.80
CA THR A 240 9.06 -23.37 -26.71
C THR A 240 8.07 -24.37 -27.32
N GLU A 241 6.77 -24.07 -27.35
CA GLU A 241 5.77 -24.89 -28.02
C GLU A 241 5.88 -24.78 -29.55
N LEU A 242 6.07 -23.55 -30.07
CA LEU A 242 6.28 -23.32 -31.49
C LEU A 242 7.55 -24.01 -32.01
N ASP A 243 8.65 -23.96 -31.27
CA ASP A 243 9.89 -24.63 -31.65
C ASP A 243 9.71 -26.15 -31.77
N LYS A 244 8.97 -26.78 -30.85
CA LYS A 244 8.68 -28.22 -30.89
C LYS A 244 7.86 -28.60 -32.13
N LEU A 245 6.82 -27.82 -32.45
CA LEU A 245 5.99 -28.06 -33.64
C LEU A 245 6.80 -27.95 -34.93
N SER A 246 7.72 -26.97 -35.01
CA SER A 246 8.57 -26.79 -36.20
C SER A 246 9.54 -27.97 -36.43
N ILE A 247 9.98 -28.63 -35.35
CA ILE A 247 10.84 -29.81 -35.43
C ILE A 247 10.01 -31.03 -35.89
N GLU A 248 8.78 -31.18 -35.41
CA GLU A 248 7.89 -32.29 -35.80
C GLU A 248 7.44 -32.20 -37.26
N GLU A 249 7.24 -31.00 -37.81
CA GLU A 249 6.88 -30.82 -39.23
C GLU A 249 8.07 -31.01 -40.20
N ALA A 250 9.31 -30.92 -39.71
CA ALA A 250 10.52 -31.09 -40.51
C ALA A 250 11.00 -32.55 -40.63
N VAL A 251 10.29 -33.51 -40.01
CA VAL A 251 10.56 -34.95 -40.01
C VAL A 251 9.52 -35.71 -40.84
#